data_AF-A0A7V7PS07-F1
#
_entry.id   AF-A0A7V7PS07-F1
#
_cell.length_a   1.000
_cell.length_b   1.000
_cell.length_c   1.000
_cell.angle_alpha   90.00
_cell.angle_beta   90.00
_cell.angle_gamma   90.00
#
_symmetry.space_group_name_H-M   'P 1'
#
loop_
_entity.id
_entity.type
_entity.pdbx_description
1 polymer ?
#
loop_
_entity_poly.entity_id
_entity_poly.type
_entity_poly.pdbx_seq_one_letter_code
_entity_poly.pdbx_strand_id
1 'polypeptide(L)'
;MRRATTAIFLSGWIGFLAVAAATLALAVLHAADIGFPIPAILADPVEVLSRTILAEGNVQLLAATLASLVVAMIGSTLALALWIVLRADGEERRFGERIALGGLAAVAVTIASAHLLGSPVFAAAGSLSSLLVTLGLSALAVLFDRLIELDEDEADDEGFRAALSLIGQEMARDAAQRAPRDPNR
;
A
#
# COMPACT_ATOMS: atom_id res chain seq x y z
N MET A 1 3.07 -4.81 17.21
CA MET A 1 3.27 -4.26 15.85
C MET A 1 1.94 -4.38 15.11
N ARG A 2 1.08 -3.34 15.15
CA ARG A 2 -0.34 -3.43 14.79
C ARG A 2 -0.66 -3.56 13.29
N ARG A 3 0.33 -3.50 12.37
CA ARG A 3 0.09 -3.39 10.91
C ARG A 3 1.10 -4.13 10.03
N ALA A 4 1.56 -5.30 10.50
CA ALA A 4 2.59 -6.06 9.83
C ALA A 4 2.14 -6.51 8.42
N THR A 5 0.88 -6.89 8.27
CA THR A 5 0.33 -7.43 7.02
C THR A 5 0.31 -6.38 5.91
N THR A 6 -0.28 -5.22 6.16
CA THR A 6 -0.31 -4.10 5.21
C THR A 6 1.10 -3.67 4.81
N ALA A 7 2.01 -3.58 5.80
CA ALA A 7 3.39 -3.17 5.53
C ALA A 7 4.14 -4.16 4.62
N ILE A 8 3.96 -5.46 4.84
CA ILE A 8 4.58 -6.52 4.01
C ILE A 8 4.05 -6.45 2.58
N PHE A 9 2.73 -6.40 2.39
CA PHE A 9 2.16 -6.37 1.04
C PHE A 9 2.51 -5.08 0.29
N LEU A 10 2.40 -3.92 0.93
CA LEU A 10 2.74 -2.65 0.29
C LEU A 10 4.22 -2.56 -0.04
N SER A 11 5.12 -2.97 0.87
CA SER A 11 6.57 -2.98 0.59
C SER A 11 6.93 -3.92 -0.56
N GLY A 12 6.28 -5.08 -0.67
CA GLY A 12 6.41 -5.98 -1.80
C GLY A 12 6.04 -5.33 -3.13
N TRP A 13 4.88 -4.64 -3.20
CA TRP A 13 4.47 -3.91 -4.39
C TRP A 13 5.38 -2.73 -4.73
N ILE A 14 5.85 -1.98 -3.74
CA ILE A 14 6.79 -0.87 -3.93
C ILE A 14 8.08 -1.39 -4.56
N GLY A 15 8.65 -2.47 -4.03
CA GLY A 15 9.86 -3.08 -4.57
C GLY A 15 9.65 -3.60 -6.00
N PHE A 16 8.53 -4.29 -6.24
CA PHE A 16 8.16 -4.78 -7.56
C PHE A 16 8.05 -3.66 -8.61
N LEU A 17 7.32 -2.60 -8.29
CA LEU A 17 7.12 -1.46 -9.19
C LEU A 17 8.43 -0.69 -9.41
N ALA A 18 9.29 -0.58 -8.40
CA ALA A 18 10.61 0.03 -8.54
C ALA A 18 11.48 -0.75 -9.54
N VAL A 19 11.50 -2.08 -9.45
CA VAL A 19 12.23 -2.94 -10.41
C VAL A 19 11.63 -2.83 -11.80
N ALA A 20 10.29 -2.86 -11.94
CA ALA A 20 9.63 -2.73 -13.23
C ALA A 20 9.92 -1.36 -13.89
N ALA A 21 9.83 -0.26 -13.14
CA ALA A 21 10.15 1.08 -13.63
C ALA A 21 11.64 1.22 -14.01
N ALA A 22 12.55 0.69 -13.19
CA ALA A 22 13.98 0.70 -13.49
C ALA A 22 14.29 -0.10 -14.76
N THR A 23 13.67 -1.27 -14.93
CA THR A 23 13.84 -2.10 -16.13
C THR A 23 13.35 -1.37 -17.37
N LEU A 24 12.18 -0.73 -17.31
CA LEU A 24 11.65 0.09 -18.41
C LEU A 24 12.55 1.29 -18.73
N ALA A 25 13.02 2.02 -17.70
CA ALA A 25 13.91 3.16 -17.88
C ALA A 25 15.23 2.72 -18.53
N LEU A 26 15.83 1.63 -18.07
CA LEU A 26 17.05 1.07 -18.65
C LEU A 26 16.83 0.59 -20.08
N ALA A 27 15.68 -0.02 -20.39
CA ALA A 27 15.34 -0.42 -21.75
C ALA A 27 15.21 0.78 -22.70
N VAL A 28 14.63 1.89 -22.23
CA VAL A 28 14.56 3.15 -22.98
C VAL A 28 15.95 3.73 -23.22
N LEU A 29 16.80 3.80 -22.17
CA LEU A 29 18.17 4.30 -22.29
C LEU A 29 19.00 3.44 -23.24
N HIS A 30 18.86 2.12 -23.15
CA HIS A 30 19.55 1.17 -24.02
C HIS A 30 19.08 1.29 -25.47
N ALA A 31 17.76 1.41 -25.73
CA ALA A 31 17.22 1.65 -27.06
C ALA A 31 17.64 3.00 -27.64
N ALA A 32 17.86 4.02 -26.80
CA ALA A 32 18.36 5.33 -27.21
C ALA A 32 19.88 5.38 -27.38
N ASP A 33 20.58 4.25 -27.25
CA ASP A 33 22.05 4.14 -27.27
C ASP A 33 22.75 5.06 -26.24
N ILE A 34 22.09 5.28 -25.10
CA ILE A 34 22.63 6.03 -23.97
C ILE A 34 23.36 5.04 -23.08
N GLY A 35 24.70 5.08 -23.12
CA GLY A 35 25.58 4.18 -22.36
C GLY A 35 25.38 4.28 -20.85
N PHE A 36 24.53 3.40 -20.30
CA PHE A 36 24.29 3.25 -18.87
C PHE A 36 24.57 1.81 -18.44
N PRO A 37 25.26 1.58 -17.31
CA PRO A 37 25.54 0.22 -16.84
C PRO A 37 24.24 -0.50 -16.47
N ILE A 38 23.98 -1.63 -17.12
CA ILE A 38 22.82 -2.48 -16.84
C ILE A 38 23.23 -3.55 -15.82
N PRO A 39 22.59 -3.63 -14.64
CA PRO A 39 22.83 -4.71 -13.69
C PRO A 39 22.55 -6.08 -14.32
N ALA A 40 23.39 -7.08 -14.04
CA ALA A 40 23.27 -8.42 -14.64
C ALA A 40 21.89 -9.06 -14.44
N ILE A 41 21.25 -8.82 -13.29
CA ILE A 41 19.90 -9.33 -12.98
C ILE A 41 18.80 -8.74 -13.89
N LEU A 42 19.06 -7.61 -14.54
CA LEU A 42 18.14 -6.92 -15.44
C LEU A 42 18.57 -6.99 -16.90
N ALA A 43 19.69 -7.62 -17.24
CA ALA A 43 20.24 -7.61 -18.60
C ALA A 43 19.26 -8.19 -19.63
N ASP A 44 18.79 -9.41 -19.39
CA ASP A 44 17.85 -10.10 -20.29
C ASP A 44 16.52 -9.33 -20.49
N PRO A 45 15.80 -8.90 -19.43
CA PRO A 45 14.54 -8.18 -19.64
C PRO A 45 14.75 -6.80 -20.29
N VAL A 46 15.86 -6.10 -20.00
CA VAL A 46 16.20 -4.83 -20.64
C VAL A 46 16.49 -5.02 -22.14
N GLU A 47 17.23 -6.08 -22.50
CA GLU A 47 17.52 -6.41 -23.89
C GLU A 47 16.24 -6.76 -24.68
N VAL A 48 15.36 -7.58 -24.11
CA VAL A 48 14.08 -7.93 -24.76
C VAL A 48 13.21 -6.69 -24.96
N LEU A 49 13.05 -5.85 -23.94
CA LEU A 49 12.24 -4.63 -24.02
C LEU A 49 12.82 -3.60 -25.00
N SER A 50 14.13 -3.38 -24.98
CA SER A 50 14.78 -2.43 -25.88
C SER A 50 14.66 -2.83 -27.35
N ARG A 51 14.77 -4.11 -27.68
CA ARG A 51 14.53 -4.63 -29.04
C ARG A 51 13.10 -4.38 -29.50
N THR A 52 12.11 -4.59 -28.62
CA THR A 52 10.69 -4.30 -28.92
C THR A 52 10.47 -2.81 -29.17
N ILE A 53 11.06 -1.94 -28.33
CA ILE A 53 11.00 -0.49 -28.49
C ILE A 53 11.58 -0.06 -29.85
N LEU A 54 12.75 -0.60 -30.20
CA LEU A 54 13.44 -0.28 -31.46
C LEU A 54 12.66 -0.78 -32.69
N ALA A 55 12.04 -1.95 -32.61
CA ALA A 55 11.28 -2.53 -33.73
C ALA A 55 10.05 -1.69 -34.11
N GLU A 56 9.44 -1.01 -33.13
CA GLU A 56 8.22 -0.22 -33.33
C GLU A 56 8.49 1.30 -33.47
N GLY A 57 9.73 1.73 -33.24
CA GLY A 57 10.21 3.09 -33.51
C GLY A 57 9.89 4.13 -32.42
N ASN A 58 9.98 5.41 -32.77
CA ASN A 58 9.99 6.53 -31.81
C ASN A 58 8.72 6.65 -30.95
N VAL A 59 7.56 6.24 -31.46
CA VAL A 59 6.30 6.28 -30.68
C VAL A 59 6.38 5.31 -29.50
N GLN A 60 6.98 4.15 -29.70
CA GLN A 60 7.15 3.14 -28.65
C GLN A 60 8.18 3.57 -27.61
N LEU A 61 9.22 4.31 -28.02
CA LEU A 61 10.17 4.92 -27.09
C LEU A 61 9.46 5.92 -26.15
N LEU A 62 8.60 6.79 -26.69
CA LEU A 62 7.80 7.72 -25.90
C LEU A 62 6.83 6.97 -24.98
N ALA A 63 6.12 5.96 -25.49
CA ALA A 63 5.18 5.16 -24.72
C ALA A 63 5.87 4.42 -23.56
N ALA A 64 7.03 3.81 -23.80
CA ALA A 64 7.82 3.13 -22.78
C ALA A 64 8.36 4.11 -21.72
N THR A 65 8.76 5.32 -22.13
CA THR A 65 9.18 6.38 -21.21
C THR A 65 8.03 6.82 -20.30
N LEU A 66 6.84 7.06 -20.87
CA LEU A 66 5.65 7.41 -20.11
C LEU A 66 5.21 6.26 -19.20
N ALA A 67 5.25 5.02 -19.67
CA ALA A 67 4.95 3.85 -18.87
C ALA A 67 5.90 3.72 -17.67
N SER A 68 7.21 3.92 -17.88
CA SER A 68 8.21 3.94 -16.79
C SER A 68 7.86 4.96 -15.72
N LEU A 69 7.52 6.19 -16.15
CA LEU A 69 7.14 7.27 -15.24
C LEU A 69 5.86 6.94 -14.47
N VAL A 70 4.84 6.41 -15.14
CA VAL A 70 3.57 6.02 -14.50
C VAL A 70 3.81 4.92 -13.46
N VAL A 71 4.57 3.88 -13.78
CA VAL A 71 4.89 2.80 -12.84
C VAL A 71 5.67 3.33 -11.63
N ALA A 72 6.66 4.20 -11.85
CA ALA A 72 7.41 4.85 -10.77
C ALA A 72 6.52 5.74 -9.89
N MET A 73 5.57 6.46 -10.49
CA MET A 73 4.62 7.31 -9.79
C MET A 73 3.70 6.47 -8.88
N ILE A 74 3.14 5.37 -9.41
CA ILE A 74 2.31 4.45 -8.62
C ILE A 74 3.11 3.87 -7.44
N GLY A 75 4.35 3.43 -7.68
CA GLY A 75 5.22 2.93 -6.61
C GLY A 75 5.51 3.99 -5.54
N SER A 76 5.73 5.24 -5.94
CA SER A 76 5.95 6.36 -5.02
C SER A 76 4.69 6.69 -4.22
N THR A 77 3.51 6.62 -4.85
CA THR A 77 2.22 6.79 -4.16
C THR A 77 1.99 5.70 -3.12
N LEU A 78 2.32 4.44 -3.42
CA LEU A 78 2.24 3.35 -2.44
C LEU A 78 3.25 3.52 -1.31
N ALA A 79 4.46 4.01 -1.59
CA ALA A 79 5.46 4.32 -0.56
C ALA A 79 4.99 5.44 0.38
N LEU A 80 4.38 6.49 -0.18
CA LEU A 80 3.75 7.55 0.61
C LEU A 80 2.59 7.01 1.45
N ALA A 81 1.72 6.18 0.88
CA ALA A 81 0.62 5.56 1.60
C ALA A 81 1.12 4.73 2.78
N LEU A 82 2.14 3.89 2.55
CA LEU A 82 2.77 3.09 3.59
C LEU A 82 3.37 3.96 4.69
N TRP A 83 4.07 5.05 4.32
CA TRP A 83 4.63 5.99 5.30
C TRP A 83 3.55 6.63 6.17
N ILE A 84 2.44 7.08 5.57
CA ILE A 84 1.29 7.64 6.30
C ILE A 84 0.69 6.59 7.23
N VAL A 85 0.42 5.38 6.72
CA VAL A 85 -0.20 4.29 7.50
C VAL A 85 0.65 3.87 8.70
N LEU A 86 1.98 3.96 8.60
CA LEU A 86 2.90 3.59 9.68
C LEU A 86 3.14 4.69 10.71
N ARG A 87 2.87 5.96 10.38
CA ARG A 87 3.21 7.11 11.26
C ARG A 87 2.02 7.91 11.76
N ALA A 88 0.94 7.95 11.02
CA ALA A 88 -0.23 8.76 11.34
C ALA A 88 -1.25 7.97 12.16
N ASP A 89 -2.10 8.69 12.88
CA ASP A 89 -3.22 8.15 13.65
C ASP A 89 -4.57 8.71 13.14
N GLY A 90 -5.67 8.05 13.50
CA GLY A 90 -7.03 8.56 13.24
C GLY A 90 -7.35 8.81 11.76
N GLU A 91 -7.77 10.03 11.43
CA GLU A 91 -8.24 10.39 10.08
C GLU A 91 -7.13 10.41 9.02
N GLU A 92 -5.94 10.92 9.36
CA GLU A 92 -4.80 10.94 8.44
C GLU A 92 -4.39 9.52 8.04
N ARG A 93 -4.48 8.59 8.97
CA ARG A 93 -4.23 7.18 8.72
C ARG A 93 -5.26 6.55 7.79
N ARG A 94 -6.55 6.83 8.02
CA ARG A 94 -7.64 6.40 7.11
C ARG A 94 -7.45 6.97 5.70
N PHE A 95 -6.88 8.17 5.59
CA PHE A 95 -6.49 8.75 4.32
C PHE A 95 -5.34 7.96 3.67
N GLY A 96 -4.30 7.59 4.42
CA GLY A 96 -3.24 6.70 3.96
C GLY A 96 -3.75 5.34 3.43
N GLU A 97 -4.69 4.71 4.13
CA GLU A 97 -5.34 3.46 3.68
C GLU A 97 -6.09 3.63 2.36
N ARG A 98 -6.81 4.75 2.17
CA ARG A 98 -7.50 5.05 0.92
C ARG A 98 -6.51 5.25 -0.23
N ILE A 99 -5.39 5.92 0.02
CA ILE A 99 -4.31 6.05 -0.97
C ILE A 99 -3.74 4.67 -1.30
N ALA A 100 -3.51 3.80 -0.32
CA ALA A 100 -3.00 2.46 -0.55
C ALA A 100 -3.95 1.64 -1.44
N LEU A 101 -5.25 1.64 -1.15
CA LEU A 101 -6.25 0.96 -1.98
C LEU A 101 -6.34 1.55 -3.39
N GLY A 102 -6.30 2.88 -3.52
CA GLY A 102 -6.28 3.56 -4.81
C GLY A 102 -5.02 3.22 -5.62
N GLY A 103 -3.86 3.15 -4.96
CA GLY A 103 -2.60 2.74 -5.58
C GLY A 103 -2.64 1.27 -6.04
N LEU A 104 -3.18 0.36 -5.22
CA LEU A 104 -3.37 -1.04 -5.62
C LEU A 104 -4.32 -1.18 -6.82
N ALA A 105 -5.39 -0.37 -6.87
CA ALA A 105 -6.26 -0.31 -8.04
C ALA A 105 -5.53 0.20 -9.29
N ALA A 106 -4.68 1.22 -9.15
CA ALA A 106 -3.83 1.69 -10.24
C ALA A 106 -2.87 0.59 -10.73
N VAL A 107 -2.25 -0.16 -9.82
CA VAL A 107 -1.43 -1.34 -10.17
C VAL A 107 -2.25 -2.37 -10.97
N ALA A 108 -3.46 -2.68 -10.53
CA ALA A 108 -4.34 -3.62 -11.22
C ALA A 108 -4.62 -3.18 -12.66
N VAL A 109 -4.96 -1.90 -12.85
CA VAL A 109 -5.21 -1.31 -14.18
C VAL A 109 -3.96 -1.34 -15.04
N THR A 110 -2.78 -1.02 -14.49
CA THR A 110 -1.52 -1.06 -15.22
C THR A 110 -1.16 -2.47 -15.66
N ILE A 111 -1.32 -3.48 -14.78
CA ILE A 111 -1.05 -4.89 -15.12
C ILE A 111 -2.03 -5.37 -16.19
N ALA A 112 -3.33 -5.09 -16.04
CA ALA A 112 -4.34 -5.47 -17.03
C ALA A 112 -4.06 -4.83 -18.39
N SER A 113 -3.73 -3.54 -18.41
CA SER A 113 -3.40 -2.81 -19.64
C SER A 113 -2.15 -3.38 -20.31
N ALA A 114 -1.10 -3.64 -19.54
CA ALA A 114 0.13 -4.24 -20.06
C ALA A 114 -0.12 -5.64 -20.65
N HIS A 115 -0.97 -6.46 -20.02
CA HIS A 115 -1.35 -7.77 -20.54
C HIS A 115 -2.17 -7.68 -21.83
N LEU A 116 -3.18 -6.80 -21.88
CA LEU A 116 -4.01 -6.61 -23.08
C LEU A 116 -3.20 -6.11 -24.28
N LEU A 117 -2.16 -5.31 -24.01
CA LEU A 117 -1.26 -4.78 -25.03
C LEU A 117 -0.07 -5.72 -25.35
N GLY A 118 -0.01 -6.90 -24.73
CA GLY A 118 1.08 -7.86 -24.96
C GLY A 118 2.46 -7.40 -24.49
N SER A 119 2.52 -6.45 -23.56
CA SER A 119 3.76 -5.87 -23.06
C SER A 119 4.57 -6.89 -22.23
N PRO A 120 5.87 -7.07 -22.50
CA PRO A 120 6.70 -8.02 -21.77
C PRO A 120 7.14 -7.53 -20.38
N VAL A 121 6.79 -6.29 -19.99
CA VAL A 121 7.23 -5.65 -18.73
C VAL A 121 6.95 -6.51 -17.50
N PHE A 122 5.82 -7.22 -17.47
CA PHE A 122 5.42 -8.06 -16.35
C PHE A 122 5.48 -9.56 -16.66
N ALA A 123 6.03 -9.96 -17.81
CA ALA A 123 6.05 -11.37 -18.22
C ALA A 123 6.83 -12.27 -17.24
N ALA A 124 7.89 -11.73 -16.64
CA ALA A 124 8.69 -12.44 -15.62
C ALA A 124 8.03 -12.46 -14.23
N ALA A 125 7.00 -11.65 -14.00
CA ALA A 125 6.35 -11.51 -12.69
C ALA A 125 5.37 -12.64 -12.36
N GLY A 126 5.02 -13.46 -13.35
CA GLY A 126 4.07 -14.57 -13.23
C GLY A 126 2.84 -14.37 -14.10
N SER A 127 1.85 -15.26 -13.93
CA SER A 127 0.59 -15.19 -14.66
C SER A 127 -0.25 -13.98 -14.23
N LEU A 128 -1.10 -13.46 -15.13
CA LEU A 128 -2.08 -12.43 -14.79
C LEU A 128 -2.93 -12.84 -13.58
N SER A 129 -3.39 -14.09 -13.55
CA SER A 129 -4.21 -14.62 -12.47
C SER A 129 -3.49 -14.56 -11.12
N SER A 130 -2.21 -14.94 -11.06
CA SER A 130 -1.43 -14.85 -9.82
C SER A 130 -1.23 -13.41 -9.36
N LEU A 131 -1.00 -12.47 -10.28
CA LEU A 131 -0.84 -11.06 -9.95
C LEU A 131 -2.15 -10.45 -9.42
N LEU A 132 -3.28 -10.77 -10.04
CA LEU A 132 -4.61 -10.33 -9.61
C LEU A 132 -5.00 -10.93 -8.25
N VAL A 133 -4.70 -12.21 -8.01
CA VAL A 133 -4.92 -12.84 -6.70
C VAL A 133 -4.05 -12.14 -5.63
N THR A 134 -2.80 -11.85 -5.95
CA THR A 134 -1.88 -11.16 -5.01
C THR A 134 -2.37 -9.74 -4.70
N LEU A 135 -2.89 -9.02 -5.70
CA LEU A 135 -3.56 -7.73 -5.50
C LEU A 135 -4.79 -7.84 -4.60
N GLY A 136 -5.63 -8.84 -4.83
CA GLY A 136 -6.80 -9.11 -3.99
C GLY A 136 -6.43 -9.38 -2.54
N LEU A 137 -5.40 -10.21 -2.32
CA LEU A 137 -4.86 -10.48 -0.98
C LEU A 137 -4.24 -9.23 -0.34
N SER A 138 -3.60 -8.37 -1.13
CA SER A 138 -3.02 -7.12 -0.64
C SER A 138 -4.10 -6.14 -0.18
N ALA A 139 -5.19 -6.02 -0.95
CA ALA A 139 -6.34 -5.22 -0.55
C ALA A 139 -7.02 -5.81 0.70
N LEU A 140 -7.15 -7.13 0.77
CA LEU A 140 -7.68 -7.82 1.94
C LEU A 140 -6.80 -7.58 3.18
N ALA A 141 -5.47 -7.56 3.03
CA ALA A 141 -4.56 -7.25 4.13
C ALA A 141 -4.77 -5.84 4.69
N VAL A 142 -4.97 -4.84 3.82
CA VAL A 142 -5.31 -3.47 4.24
C VAL A 142 -6.63 -3.44 5.01
N LEU A 143 -7.65 -4.17 4.53
CA LEU A 143 -8.95 -4.25 5.19
C LEU A 143 -8.89 -5.03 6.51
N PHE A 144 -8.08 -6.08 6.57
CA PHE A 144 -7.91 -6.92 7.76
C PHE A 144 -7.25 -6.16 8.90
N ASP A 145 -6.15 -5.45 8.63
CA ASP A 145 -5.48 -4.63 9.66
C ASP A 145 -6.43 -3.52 10.17
N ARG A 146 -7.34 -3.02 9.33
CA ARG A 146 -8.37 -2.06 9.73
C ARG A 146 -9.48 -2.68 10.59
N LEU A 147 -9.92 -3.89 10.27
CA LEU A 147 -10.95 -4.59 11.05
C LEU A 147 -10.46 -4.93 12.46
N ILE A 148 -9.22 -5.43 12.58
CA ILE A 148 -8.61 -5.72 13.89
C ILE A 148 -8.57 -4.48 14.77
N GLU A 149 -8.24 -3.33 14.19
CA GLU A 149 -8.13 -2.10 14.96
C GLU A 149 -9.48 -1.57 15.46
N LEU A 150 -10.55 -1.70 14.66
CA LEU A 150 -11.89 -1.30 15.10
C LEU A 150 -12.36 -2.14 16.29
N ASP A 151 -12.08 -3.45 16.28
CA ASP A 151 -12.40 -4.35 17.39
C ASP A 151 -11.63 -3.98 18.67
N GLU A 152 -10.36 -3.58 18.56
CA GLU A 152 -9.55 -3.17 19.71
C GLU A 152 -10.01 -1.82 20.28
N ASP A 153 -10.30 -0.81 19.44
CA ASP A 153 -10.76 0.50 19.88
C ASP A 153 -12.14 0.43 20.57
N GLU A 154 -13.08 -0.37 20.04
CA GLU A 154 -14.40 -0.57 20.66
C GLU A 154 -14.31 -1.28 22.02
N ALA A 155 -13.47 -2.31 22.13
CA ALA A 155 -13.26 -3.04 23.38
C ALA A 155 -12.58 -2.19 24.48
N ASP A 156 -11.62 -1.33 24.10
CA ASP A 156 -10.92 -0.45 25.04
C ASP A 156 -11.84 0.67 25.56
N ASP A 157 -12.66 1.26 24.69
CA ASP A 157 -13.63 2.31 25.06
C ASP A 157 -14.74 1.77 25.99
N GLU A 158 -15.26 0.56 25.72
CA GLU A 158 -16.24 -0.09 26.60
C GLU A 158 -15.63 -0.45 27.96
N GLY A 159 -14.41 -1.01 27.97
CA GLY A 159 -13.69 -1.33 29.20
C GLY A 159 -13.38 -0.10 30.04
N PHE A 160 -12.95 0.99 29.41
CA PHE A 160 -12.67 2.26 30.08
C PHE A 160 -13.94 2.92 30.64
N ARG A 161 -15.05 2.91 29.88
CA ARG A 161 -16.36 3.40 30.38
C ARG A 161 -16.87 2.57 31.54
N ALA A 162 -16.73 1.24 31.48
CA ALA A 162 -17.09 0.36 32.58
C ALA A 162 -16.29 0.70 33.85
N ALA A 163 -14.97 0.90 33.72
CA ALA A 163 -14.11 1.29 34.83
C ALA A 163 -14.48 2.66 35.43
N LEU A 164 -14.74 3.67 34.58
CA LEU A 164 -15.19 4.99 35.04
C LEU A 164 -16.55 4.93 35.75
N SER A 165 -17.46 4.08 35.27
CA SER A 165 -18.77 3.91 35.90
C SER A 165 -18.65 3.28 37.31
N LEU A 166 -17.72 2.34 37.50
CA LEU A 166 -17.43 1.73 38.80
C LEU A 166 -16.84 2.75 39.79
N ILE A 167 -15.86 3.55 39.35
CA ILE A 167 -15.28 4.62 40.16
C ILE A 167 -16.35 5.65 40.55
N GLY A 168 -17.20 6.05 39.61
CA GLY A 168 -18.32 6.96 39.88
C GLY A 168 -19.31 6.40 40.91
N GLN A 169 -19.61 5.10 40.84
CA GLN A 169 -20.48 4.42 41.81
C GLN A 169 -19.85 4.35 43.20
N GLU A 170 -18.56 4.04 43.31
CA GLU A 170 -17.85 4.03 44.59
C GLU A 170 -17.78 5.42 45.21
N MET A 171 -17.44 6.45 44.43
CA MET A 171 -17.42 7.84 44.92
C MET A 171 -18.80 8.32 45.38
N ALA A 172 -19.87 7.97 44.66
CA ALA A 172 -21.24 8.29 45.06
C ALA A 172 -21.63 7.57 46.36
N ARG A 173 -21.19 6.32 46.54
CA ARG A 173 -21.42 5.53 47.75
C ARG A 173 -20.66 6.10 48.96
N ASP A 174 -19.41 6.53 48.76
CA ASP A 174 -18.60 7.18 49.78
C ASP A 174 -19.18 8.54 50.19
N ALA A 175 -19.66 9.33 49.23
CA ALA A 175 -20.35 10.59 49.48
C ALA A 175 -21.66 10.39 50.27
N ALA A 176 -22.44 9.35 49.93
CA ALA A 176 -23.66 9.01 50.65
C ALA A 176 -23.40 8.54 52.09
N GLN A 177 -22.26 7.86 52.35
CA GLN A 177 -21.87 7.44 53.70
C GLN A 177 -21.31 8.59 54.55
N ARG A 178 -20.69 9.60 53.93
CA ARG A 178 -20.20 10.81 54.61
C ARG A 178 -21.25 11.91 54.75
N ALA A 179 -22.42 11.74 54.14
CA ALA A 179 -23.53 12.67 54.31
C ALA A 179 -23.91 12.74 55.80
N PRO A 180 -23.94 13.94 56.42
CA PRO A 180 -24.26 14.06 57.83
C PRO A 180 -25.66 13.51 58.08
N ARG A 181 -25.78 12.56 59.01
CA ARG A 181 -27.08 12.19 59.56
C ARG A 181 -27.63 13.43 60.27
N ASP A 182 -28.67 14.01 59.68
CA ASP A 182 -29.41 15.11 60.29
C ASP A 182 -29.93 14.65 61.66
N PRO A 183 -29.46 15.24 62.79
CA PRO A 183 -29.84 14.78 64.13
C PRO A 183 -31.25 15.19 64.55
N ASN A 184 -32.02 15.90 63.71
CA ASN A 184 -33.29 16.53 64.07
C ASN A 184 -34.53 15.95 63.35
N ARG A 185 -34.52 14.65 63.02
CA ARG A 185 -35.73 13.90 62.65
C ARG A 185 -35.92 12.65 63.48
#